data_AF-A0A267MA46-F1
#
_entry.id   AF-A0A267MA46-F1
#
_cell.length_a   1.000
_cell.length_b   1.000
_cell.length_c   1.000
_cell.angle_alpha   90.00
_cell.angle_beta   90.00
_cell.angle_gamma   90.00
#
_symmetry.space_group_name_H-M   'P 1'
#
loop_
_entity.id
_entity.type
_entity.pdbx_description
1 polymer ?
#
loop_
_entity_poly.entity_id
_entity_poly.type
_entity_poly.pdbx_seq_one_letter_code
_entity_poly.pdbx_strand_id
1 'polypeptide(L)'
;MHIIVSLFKWLFTLHQLVWFLAGGLMFSSMTYFHMKLKQDNKANKLNFAFIVLSACTFAFTILWTYDSYIENEVRAANMGLLVFGGLAVIFAILAYRFTQKNMESKVEVKGQ
;
A
#
# COMPACT_ATOMS: atom_id res chain seq x y z
N MET A 1 21.90 15.47 -31.01
CA MET A 1 20.75 15.86 -30.16
C MET A 1 19.56 14.89 -30.26
N HIS A 2 19.15 14.41 -31.45
CA HIS A 2 17.98 13.51 -31.58
C HIS A 2 18.05 12.19 -30.81
N ILE A 3 19.21 11.53 -30.75
CA ILE A 3 19.38 10.22 -30.09
C ILE A 3 19.25 10.33 -28.56
N ILE A 4 19.78 11.40 -27.97
CA ILE A 4 19.70 11.66 -26.53
C ILE A 4 18.25 11.94 -26.11
N VAL A 5 17.51 12.70 -26.91
CA VAL A 5 16.09 12.99 -26.66
C VAL A 5 15.21 11.74 -26.79
N SER A 6 15.53 10.83 -27.73
CA SER A 6 14.78 9.58 -27.86
C SER A 6 15.04 8.62 -26.70
N LEU A 7 16.30 8.52 -26.24
CA LEU A 7 16.68 7.74 -25.06
C LEU A 7 16.00 8.26 -23.80
N PHE A 8 15.95 9.58 -23.61
CA PHE A 8 15.31 10.19 -22.45
C PHE A 8 13.80 9.92 -22.41
N LYS A 9 13.11 10.04 -23.57
CA LYS A 9 11.70 9.65 -23.68
C LYS A 9 11.48 8.19 -23.35
N TRP A 10 12.33 7.30 -23.85
CA TRP A 10 12.21 5.86 -23.61
C TRP A 10 12.40 5.51 -22.12
N LEU A 11 13.38 6.13 -21.47
CA LEU A 11 13.65 5.96 -20.04
C LEU A 11 12.45 6.43 -19.19
N PHE A 12 11.87 7.59 -19.53
CA PHE A 12 10.71 8.14 -18.84
C PHE A 12 9.46 7.26 -19.03
N THR A 13 9.29 6.71 -20.23
CA THR A 13 8.15 5.83 -20.55
C THR A 13 8.26 4.50 -19.80
N LEU A 14 9.46 3.91 -19.72
CA LEU A 14 9.70 2.69 -18.94
C LEU A 14 9.46 2.91 -17.45
N HIS A 15 9.96 4.01 -16.90
CA HIS A 15 9.77 4.36 -15.51
C HIS A 15 8.28 4.54 -15.17
N GLN A 16 7.55 5.32 -15.99
CA GLN A 16 6.10 5.49 -15.83
C GLN A 16 5.34 4.16 -15.95
N LEU A 17 5.82 3.25 -16.80
CA LEU A 17 5.21 1.92 -16.99
C LEU A 17 5.41 1.02 -15.77
N VAL A 18 6.56 1.11 -15.08
CA VAL A 18 6.79 0.41 -13.80
C VAL A 18 5.80 0.90 -12.74
N TRP A 19 5.61 2.21 -12.60
CA TRP A 19 4.65 2.79 -11.65
C TRP A 19 3.21 2.44 -12.00
N PHE A 20 2.86 2.42 -13.28
CA PHE A 20 1.54 2.02 -13.76
C PHE A 20 1.25 0.54 -13.47
N LEU A 21 2.22 -0.35 -13.73
CA LEU A 21 2.11 -1.78 -13.41
C LEU A 21 2.05 -2.02 -11.91
N ALA A 22 2.85 -1.31 -11.11
CA ALA A 22 2.81 -1.40 -9.65
C ALA A 22 1.45 -0.96 -9.10
N GLY A 23 0.90 0.15 -9.59
CA GLY A 23 -0.44 0.62 -9.24
C GLY A 23 -1.52 -0.37 -9.67
N GLY A 24 -1.42 -0.94 -10.87
CA GLY A 24 -2.33 -1.97 -11.37
C GLY A 24 -2.30 -3.25 -10.53
N LEU A 25 -1.12 -3.71 -10.12
CA LEU A 25 -0.94 -4.86 -9.22
C LEU A 25 -1.54 -4.59 -7.84
N MET A 26 -1.35 -3.39 -7.29
CA MET A 26 -1.99 -2.98 -6.03
C MET A 26 -3.51 -2.98 -6.16
N PHE A 27 -4.05 -2.41 -7.23
CA PHE A 27 -5.49 -2.38 -7.45
C PHE A 27 -6.08 -3.79 -7.67
N SER A 28 -5.41 -4.63 -8.45
CA SER A 28 -5.82 -6.01 -8.70
C SER A 28 -5.76 -6.88 -7.44
N SER A 29 -4.73 -6.71 -6.61
CA SER A 29 -4.63 -7.43 -5.34
C SER A 29 -5.72 -6.97 -4.36
N MET A 30 -5.96 -5.66 -4.24
CA MET A 30 -7.03 -5.09 -3.41
C MET A 30 -8.41 -5.63 -3.82
N THR A 31 -8.73 -5.62 -5.12
CA THR A 31 -10.00 -6.14 -5.65
C THR A 31 -10.14 -7.64 -5.46
N TYR A 32 -9.08 -8.42 -5.71
CA TYR A 32 -9.07 -9.87 -5.49
C TYR A 32 -9.30 -10.23 -4.01
N PHE A 33 -8.57 -9.60 -3.08
CA PHE A 33 -8.77 -9.85 -1.65
C PHE A 33 -10.14 -9.38 -1.16
N HIS A 34 -10.66 -8.25 -1.68
CA HIS A 34 -12.02 -7.79 -1.37
C HIS A 34 -13.08 -8.81 -1.80
N MET A 35 -12.95 -9.38 -3.00
CA MET A 35 -13.86 -10.41 -3.51
C MET A 35 -13.76 -11.72 -2.71
N LYS A 36 -12.55 -12.21 -2.43
CA LYS A 36 -12.31 -13.45 -1.68
C LYS A 36 -12.89 -13.37 -0.26
N LEU A 37 -12.72 -12.23 0.41
CA LEU A 37 -13.16 -12.05 1.79
C LEU A 37 -14.64 -11.69 1.92
N LYS A 38 -15.26 -11.11 0.88
CA LYS A 38 -16.72 -10.99 0.77
C LYS A 38 -17.39 -12.37 0.81
N GLN A 39 -16.71 -13.39 0.31
CA GLN A 39 -17.17 -14.79 0.33
C GLN A 39 -17.07 -15.41 1.74
N ASP A 40 -16.12 -14.97 2.57
CA ASP A 40 -15.83 -15.56 3.89
C ASP A 40 -16.62 -14.93 5.07
N ASN A 41 -17.37 -13.83 4.85
CA ASN A 41 -18.26 -13.14 5.81
C ASN A 41 -17.68 -12.86 7.23
N LYS A 42 -16.36 -13.01 7.42
CA LYS A 42 -15.68 -12.96 8.73
C LYS A 42 -14.83 -11.73 8.94
N ALA A 43 -14.47 -10.99 7.90
CA ALA A 43 -13.68 -9.77 8.02
C ALA A 43 -14.60 -8.55 8.07
N ASN A 44 -14.58 -7.83 9.20
CA ASN A 44 -15.21 -6.51 9.30
C ASN A 44 -14.66 -5.61 8.17
N LYS A 45 -15.52 -5.17 7.24
CA LYS A 45 -15.14 -4.48 5.99
C LYS A 45 -14.16 -3.34 6.21
N LEU A 46 -14.32 -2.61 7.32
CA LEU A 46 -13.51 -1.47 7.71
C LEU A 46 -12.08 -1.87 8.12
N ASN A 47 -11.96 -2.99 8.82
CA ASN A 47 -10.69 -3.53 9.28
C ASN A 47 -9.84 -4.05 8.12
N PHE A 48 -10.48 -4.73 7.18
CA PHE A 48 -9.85 -5.16 5.94
C PHE A 48 -9.36 -3.97 5.10
N ALA A 49 -10.17 -2.91 4.99
CA ALA A 49 -9.76 -1.70 4.28
C ALA A 49 -8.48 -1.10 4.88
N PHE A 50 -8.33 -1.06 6.21
CA PHE A 50 -7.10 -0.59 6.85
C PHE A 50 -5.89 -1.49 6.60
N ILE A 51 -6.07 -2.82 6.59
CA ILE A 51 -4.98 -3.76 6.27
C ILE A 51 -4.47 -3.53 4.85
N VAL A 52 -5.39 -3.44 3.87
CA VAL A 52 -4.96 -3.25 2.48
C VAL A 52 -4.39 -1.85 2.28
N LEU A 53 -4.98 -0.82 2.86
CA LEU A 53 -4.45 0.53 2.77
C LEU A 53 -3.04 0.62 3.37
N SER A 54 -2.80 -0.05 4.51
CA SER A 54 -1.47 -0.17 5.11
C SER A 54 -0.49 -0.86 4.15
N ALA A 55 -0.85 -2.02 3.59
CA ALA A 55 0.02 -2.76 2.68
C ALA A 55 0.35 -1.98 1.40
N CYS A 56 -0.65 -1.33 0.79
CA CYS A 56 -0.46 -0.47 -0.38
C CYS A 56 0.44 0.73 -0.04
N THR A 57 0.19 1.41 1.08
CA THR A 57 1.01 2.56 1.49
C THR A 57 2.45 2.13 1.77
N PHE A 58 2.65 0.96 2.38
CA PHE A 58 3.97 0.42 2.67
C PHE A 58 4.76 0.12 1.38
N ALA A 59 4.16 -0.59 0.44
CA ALA A 59 4.80 -0.89 -0.83
C ALA A 59 5.04 0.38 -1.66
N PHE A 60 4.13 1.34 -1.64
CA PHE A 60 4.36 2.67 -2.25
C PHE A 60 5.56 3.38 -1.63
N THR A 61 5.70 3.33 -0.30
CA THR A 61 6.84 3.91 0.41
C THR A 61 8.15 3.30 -0.07
N ILE A 62 8.22 1.96 -0.21
CA ILE A 62 9.43 1.28 -0.68
C ILE A 62 9.78 1.70 -2.10
N LEU A 63 8.81 1.70 -3.02
CA LEU A 63 9.04 2.12 -4.41
C LEU A 63 9.50 3.58 -4.46
N TRP A 64 8.85 4.48 -3.70
CA TRP A 64 9.20 5.89 -3.64
C TRP A 64 10.63 6.10 -3.13
N THR A 65 10.98 5.43 -2.04
CA THR A 65 12.31 5.53 -1.44
C THR A 65 13.38 5.00 -2.40
N TYR A 66 13.15 3.84 -3.03
CA TYR A 66 14.07 3.28 -4.02
C TYR A 66 14.31 4.25 -5.19
N ASP A 67 13.23 4.81 -5.71
CA ASP A 67 13.27 5.73 -6.83
C ASP A 67 13.99 7.04 -6.48
N SER A 68 13.68 7.61 -5.31
CA SER A 68 14.34 8.82 -4.79
C SER A 68 15.85 8.62 -4.57
N TYR A 69 16.29 7.41 -4.19
CA TYR A 69 17.72 7.10 -4.07
C TYR A 69 18.41 7.02 -5.43
N ILE A 70 17.75 6.48 -6.46
CA ILE A 70 18.27 6.46 -7.84
C ILE A 70 18.44 7.89 -8.37
N GLU A 71 17.51 8.77 -8.06
CA GLU A 71 17.56 10.18 -8.45
C GLU A 71 18.56 11.02 -7.61
N ASN A 72 19.27 10.41 -6.65
CA ASN A 72 20.14 11.07 -5.67
C ASN A 72 19.43 12.10 -4.77
N GLU A 73 18.11 12.03 -4.66
CA GLU A 73 17.26 12.89 -3.85
C GLU A 73 17.06 12.28 -2.45
N VAL A 74 18.16 12.15 -1.70
CA VAL A 74 18.16 11.48 -0.37
C VAL A 74 17.20 12.16 0.61
N ARG A 75 17.01 13.48 0.49
CA ARG A 75 16.07 14.22 1.33
C ARG A 75 14.62 13.83 1.03
N ALA A 76 14.27 13.67 -0.25
CA ALA A 76 12.95 13.22 -0.67
C ALA A 76 12.71 11.75 -0.26
N ALA A 77 13.74 10.91 -0.36
CA ALA A 77 13.70 9.52 0.09
C ALA A 77 13.36 9.41 1.58
N ASN A 78 14.07 10.17 2.43
CA ASN A 78 13.88 10.15 3.88
C ASN A 78 12.53 10.76 4.31
N MET A 79 12.10 11.85 3.66
CA MET A 79 10.79 12.45 3.93
C MET A 79 9.65 11.53 3.50
N GLY A 80 9.77 10.88 2.33
CA GLY A 80 8.80 9.89 1.87
C GLY A 80 8.70 8.70 2.81
N LEU A 81 9.84 8.19 3.31
CA LEU A 81 9.88 7.11 4.28
C LEU A 81 9.16 7.49 5.59
N LEU A 82 9.42 8.69 6.12
CA LEU A 82 8.80 9.16 7.36
C LEU A 82 7.28 9.34 7.21
N VAL A 83 6.84 9.98 6.12
CA VAL A 83 5.42 10.31 5.92
C VAL A 83 4.62 9.07 5.53
N PHE A 84 5.00 8.40 4.43
CA PHE A 84 4.25 7.27 3.91
C PHE A 84 4.48 6.01 4.74
N GLY A 85 5.72 5.76 5.19
CA GLY A 85 6.02 4.65 6.10
C GLY A 85 5.33 4.83 7.45
N GLY A 86 5.31 6.04 8.00
CA GLY A 86 4.57 6.36 9.21
C GLY A 86 3.06 6.11 9.07
N LEU A 87 2.47 6.56 7.96
CA LEU A 87 1.06 6.30 7.64
C LEU A 87 0.75 4.80 7.52
N ALA A 88 1.62 4.04 6.86
CA ALA A 88 1.46 2.60 6.73
C ALA A 88 1.42 1.91 8.10
N VAL A 89 2.30 2.32 9.02
CA VAL A 89 2.34 1.80 10.40
C VAL A 89 1.07 2.18 11.16
N ILE A 90 0.60 3.42 11.06
CA ILE A 90 -0.65 3.87 11.71
C ILE A 90 -1.82 3.01 11.25
N PHE A 91 -1.96 2.79 9.94
CA PHE A 91 -3.03 1.93 9.39
C PHE A 91 -2.92 0.48 9.88
N ALA A 92 -1.70 -0.07 9.99
CA ALA A 92 -1.49 -1.40 10.54
C ALA A 92 -1.92 -1.49 12.02
N ILE A 93 -1.56 -0.50 12.83
CA ILE A 93 -1.95 -0.44 14.25
C ILE A 93 -3.46 -0.32 14.39
N LEU A 94 -4.10 0.53 13.60
CA LEU A 94 -5.56 0.69 13.60
C LEU A 94 -6.24 -0.63 13.22
N ALA A 95 -5.76 -1.30 12.17
CA ALA A 95 -6.28 -2.61 11.79
C ALA A 95 -6.12 -3.65 12.92
N TYR A 96 -4.96 -3.70 13.57
CA TYR A 96 -4.73 -4.61 14.69
C TYR A 96 -5.71 -4.36 15.84
N ARG A 97 -5.88 -3.09 16.24
CA ARG A 97 -6.81 -2.70 17.33
C ARG A 97 -8.27 -2.97 16.98
N PHE A 98 -8.71 -2.67 15.75
CA PHE A 98 -10.07 -2.99 15.31
C PHE A 98 -10.32 -4.50 15.25
N THR A 99 -9.29 -5.31 14.99
CA THR A 99 -9.40 -6.76 15.03
C THR A 99 -9.66 -7.26 16.45
N GLN A 100 -8.86 -6.81 17.42
CA GLN A 100 -9.02 -7.21 18.82
C GLN A 100 -10.39 -6.84 19.39
N LYS A 101 -10.83 -5.59 19.20
CA LYS A 101 -12.13 -5.11 19.71
C LYS A 101 -13.33 -5.91 19.16
N ASN A 102 -13.26 -6.37 17.91
CA ASN A 102 -14.31 -7.21 17.34
C ASN A 102 -14.28 -8.66 17.86
N MET A 103 -13.14 -9.17 18.30
CA MET A 103 -13.06 -10.50 18.92
C MET A 103 -13.64 -10.49 20.33
N GLU A 104 -13.32 -9.49 21.15
CA GLU A 104 -13.86 -9.34 22.52
C GLU A 104 -15.39 -9.23 22.51
N SER A 105 -15.95 -8.39 21.63
CA SER A 105 -17.40 -8.23 21.44
C SER A 105 -18.11 -9.54 21.06
N LYS A 106 -17.46 -10.42 20.27
CA LYS A 106 -18.05 -11.71 19.88
C LYS A 106 -18.03 -12.75 20.99
N VAL A 107 -17.09 -12.63 21.93
CA VAL A 107 -16.95 -13.55 23.08
C VAL A 107 -18.02 -13.23 24.14
N GLU A 108 -18.28 -11.96 24.43
CA GLU A 108 -19.35 -11.55 25.36
C GLU A 108 -20.75 -12.02 24.91
N VAL A 109 -21.08 -11.91 23.62
CA VAL A 109 -22.41 -12.29 23.09
C VAL A 109 -22.65 -13.81 23.11
N LYS A 110 -21.59 -14.64 23.14
CA LYS A 110 -21.72 -16.10 23.23
C LYS A 110 -21.74 -16.63 24.67
N GLY A 111 -21.43 -15.78 25.65
CA GLY A 111 -21.42 -16.13 27.07
C GLY A 111 -22.72 -15.82 27.81
N GLN A 112 -23.69 -15.19 27.14
CA GLN A 112 -25.08 -15.02 27.61
C GLN A 112 -25.99 -16.04 26.93
#